data_AF-A0A1U7WW69-F1
#
_entry.id   AF-A0A1U7WW69-F1
#
_cell.length_a   1.000
_cell.length_b   1.000
_cell.length_c   1.000
_cell.angle_alpha   90.00
_cell.angle_beta   90.00
_cell.angle_gamma   90.00
#
_symmetry.space_group_name_H-M   'P 1'
#
loop_
_entity.id
_entity.type
_entity.pdbx_description
1 polymer ?
#
loop_
_entity_poly.entity_id
_entity_poly.type
_entity_poly.pdbx_seq_one_letter_code
_entity_poly.pdbx_strand_id
1 'polypeptide(L)'
;DVGTENNPYLGFVYTSFQERATFVSHGNTARLAKGADPILARICGTIAADEKRHENAYVKMVEKLLELDPNDSMLAIAKMMKKRITMPAHLMYDGCDTDLFEHFAAVAQRLGAYTSHDYADILQFLIDRWALEKLEGIKDDAKRAQDFVCGLPPKIKRLQKRADERAKKLELRQVKFSWIFNKEVSRGGSKI
;
A
#
# COMPACT_ATOMS: atom_id res chain seq x y z
N ASP A 1 -9.44 -11.89 -7.38
CA ASP A 1 -9.32 -12.36 -5.98
C ASP A 1 -8.06 -11.73 -5.38
N VAL A 2 -8.13 -11.23 -4.13
CA VAL A 2 -7.00 -10.62 -3.39
C VAL A 2 -6.01 -11.68 -2.85
N GLY A 3 -6.31 -12.96 -3.06
CA GLY A 3 -5.33 -14.04 -2.94
C GLY A 3 -5.07 -14.51 -1.51
N THR A 4 -6.03 -14.27 -0.60
CA THR A 4 -5.97 -14.67 0.82
C THR A 4 -6.44 -16.11 1.06
N GLU A 5 -7.03 -16.78 0.08
CA GLU A 5 -7.31 -18.24 0.08
C GLU A 5 -8.10 -18.75 1.31
N ASN A 6 -8.98 -17.93 1.90
CA ASN A 6 -9.66 -18.22 3.17
C ASN A 6 -8.70 -18.60 4.32
N ASN A 7 -7.44 -18.18 4.23
CA ASN A 7 -6.41 -18.44 5.24
C ASN A 7 -6.27 -17.19 6.13
N PRO A 8 -6.51 -17.31 7.45
CA PRO A 8 -6.46 -16.16 8.37
C PRO A 8 -5.07 -15.52 8.46
N TYR A 9 -3.97 -16.28 8.29
CA TYR A 9 -2.62 -15.72 8.27
C TYR A 9 -2.44 -14.76 7.08
N LEU A 10 -2.86 -15.19 5.88
CA LEU A 10 -2.82 -14.35 4.69
C LEU A 10 -3.76 -13.16 4.82
N GLY A 11 -4.96 -13.39 5.36
CA GLY A 11 -5.97 -12.36 5.60
C GLY A 11 -5.47 -11.25 6.52
N PHE A 12 -4.93 -11.58 7.69
CA PHE A 12 -4.48 -10.57 8.65
C PHE A 12 -3.22 -9.83 8.20
N VAL A 13 -2.33 -10.47 7.44
CA VAL A 13 -1.21 -9.76 6.80
C VAL A 13 -1.73 -8.77 5.76
N TYR A 14 -2.69 -9.20 4.93
CA TYR A 14 -3.31 -8.35 3.91
C TYR A 14 -4.02 -7.15 4.55
N THR A 15 -4.86 -7.35 5.56
CA THR A 15 -5.59 -6.26 6.21
C THR A 15 -4.65 -5.33 6.98
N SER A 16 -3.64 -5.85 7.68
CA SER A 16 -2.61 -5.00 8.32
C SER A 16 -1.97 -4.03 7.34
N PHE A 17 -1.67 -4.50 6.13
CA PHE A 17 -1.10 -3.66 5.08
C PHE A 17 -2.12 -2.66 4.53
N GLN A 18 -3.33 -3.11 4.22
CA GLN A 18 -4.38 -2.28 3.62
C GLN A 18 -4.84 -1.16 4.56
N GLU A 19 -5.08 -1.45 5.84
CA GLU A 19 -5.49 -0.44 6.83
C GLU A 19 -4.43 0.65 6.99
N ARG A 20 -3.15 0.27 6.92
CA ARG A 20 -2.08 1.26 6.93
C ARG A 20 -2.05 2.07 5.62
N ALA A 21 -2.31 1.44 4.48
CA ALA A 21 -2.38 2.12 3.19
C ALA A 21 -3.53 3.14 3.16
N THR A 22 -4.71 2.79 3.67
CA THR A 22 -5.86 3.70 3.77
C THR A 22 -5.60 4.80 4.79
N PHE A 23 -4.99 4.51 5.95
CA PHE A 23 -4.53 5.53 6.90
C PHE A 23 -3.62 6.57 6.25
N VAL A 24 -2.60 6.13 5.49
CA VAL A 24 -1.68 7.02 4.78
C VAL A 24 -2.43 7.83 3.72
N SER A 25 -3.25 7.18 2.90
CA SER A 25 -4.00 7.83 1.81
C SER A 25 -4.96 8.90 2.30
N HIS A 26 -5.77 8.58 3.33
CA HIS A 26 -6.68 9.55 3.94
C HIS A 26 -5.93 10.66 4.67
N GLY A 27 -4.83 10.35 5.36
CA GLY A 27 -3.98 11.35 6.01
C GLY A 27 -3.34 12.33 5.02
N ASN A 28 -2.84 11.84 3.88
CA ASN A 28 -2.32 12.68 2.80
C ASN A 28 -3.43 13.54 2.18
N THR A 29 -4.60 12.96 1.90
CA THR A 29 -5.75 13.69 1.36
C THR A 29 -6.22 14.78 2.32
N ALA A 30 -6.24 14.52 3.63
CA ALA A 30 -6.55 15.52 4.64
C ALA A 30 -5.56 16.70 4.61
N ARG A 31 -4.26 16.42 4.46
CA ARG A 31 -3.22 17.47 4.33
C ARG A 31 -3.41 18.31 3.08
N LEU A 32 -3.72 17.68 1.94
CA LEU A 32 -4.01 18.38 0.69
C LEU A 32 -5.24 19.29 0.82
N ALA A 33 -6.28 18.84 1.52
CA ALA A 33 -7.51 19.60 1.72
C ALA A 33 -7.36 20.76 2.72
N LYS A 34 -6.44 20.66 3.71
CA LYS A 34 -6.39 21.55 4.88
C LYS A 34 -6.41 23.06 4.58
N GLY A 35 -5.75 23.49 3.51
CA GLY A 35 -5.68 24.91 3.12
C GLY A 35 -6.84 25.41 2.26
N ALA A 36 -7.59 24.50 1.64
CA ALA A 36 -8.66 24.83 0.70
C ALA A 36 -10.07 24.54 1.28
N ASP A 37 -10.19 23.44 2.03
CA ASP A 37 -11.44 22.99 2.65
C ASP A 37 -11.15 22.32 4.00
N PRO A 38 -11.28 23.07 5.12
CA PRO A 38 -11.07 22.54 6.46
C PRO A 38 -12.07 21.45 6.87
N ILE A 39 -13.28 21.44 6.30
CA ILE A 39 -14.30 20.44 6.61
C ILE A 39 -13.92 19.12 5.97
N LEU A 40 -13.55 19.13 4.68
CA LEU A 40 -13.04 17.96 3.99
C LEU A 40 -11.79 17.40 4.68
N ALA A 41 -10.86 18.27 5.09
CA ALA A 41 -9.68 17.85 5.84
C ALA A 41 -10.04 17.13 7.15
N ARG A 42 -11.06 17.61 7.87
CA ARG A 42 -11.56 16.96 9.09
C ARG A 42 -12.20 15.60 8.80
N ILE A 43 -13.00 15.48 7.73
CA ILE A 43 -13.60 14.21 7.31
C ILE A 43 -12.52 13.17 7.02
N CYS A 44 -11.56 13.51 6.15
CA CYS A 44 -10.46 12.61 5.82
C CYS A 44 -9.61 12.25 7.05
N GLY A 45 -9.36 13.22 7.94
CA GLY A 45 -8.61 12.98 9.18
C GLY A 45 -9.34 12.06 10.16
N THR A 46 -10.67 12.14 10.21
CA THR A 46 -11.50 11.27 11.05
C THR A 46 -11.45 9.83 10.55
N ILE A 47 -11.61 9.62 9.24
CA ILE A 47 -11.49 8.29 8.63
C ILE A 47 -10.08 7.73 8.89
N ALA A 48 -9.03 8.52 8.66
CA ALA A 48 -7.66 8.07 8.93
C ALA A 48 -7.46 7.62 10.39
N ALA A 49 -8.07 8.32 11.36
CA ALA A 49 -7.98 7.92 12.77
C ALA A 49 -8.62 6.55 13.03
N ASP A 50 -9.69 6.21 12.30
CA ASP A 50 -10.35 4.90 12.38
C ASP A 50 -9.48 3.82 11.77
N GLU A 51 -8.91 4.05 10.58
CA GLU A 51 -8.00 3.10 9.92
C GLU A 51 -6.76 2.84 10.77
N LYS A 52 -6.28 3.84 11.53
CA LYS A 52 -5.18 3.62 12.47
C LYS A 52 -5.54 2.65 13.60
N ARG A 53 -6.79 2.68 14.07
CA ARG A 53 -7.28 1.73 15.09
C ARG A 53 -7.42 0.33 14.49
N HIS A 54 -7.91 0.21 13.26
CA HIS A 54 -7.99 -1.06 12.53
C HIS A 54 -6.60 -1.66 12.28
N GLU A 55 -5.66 -0.86 11.79
CA GLU A 55 -4.25 -1.25 11.61
C GLU A 55 -3.70 -1.83 12.91
N ASN A 56 -3.84 -1.11 14.03
CA ASN A 56 -3.33 -1.56 15.32
C ASN A 56 -3.94 -2.90 15.77
N ALA A 57 -5.20 -3.17 15.44
CA ALA A 57 -5.85 -4.44 15.76
C ALA A 57 -5.28 -5.59 14.93
N TYR A 58 -5.22 -5.45 13.61
CA TYR A 58 -4.73 -6.52 12.71
C TYR A 58 -3.24 -6.78 12.88
N VAL A 59 -2.43 -5.73 13.07
CA VAL A 59 -1.00 -5.87 13.33
C VAL A 59 -0.76 -6.72 14.58
N LYS A 60 -1.53 -6.50 15.66
CA LYS A 60 -1.45 -7.31 16.89
C LYS A 60 -1.85 -8.77 16.69
N MET A 61 -2.80 -9.03 15.80
CA MET A 61 -3.16 -10.41 15.46
C MET A 61 -1.98 -11.14 14.82
N VAL A 62 -1.30 -10.49 13.87
CA VAL A 62 -0.10 -11.07 13.23
C VAL A 62 1.08 -11.19 14.21
N GLU A 63 1.27 -10.22 15.11
CA GLU A 63 2.25 -10.33 16.21
C GLU A 63 2.00 -11.60 17.03
N LYS A 64 0.74 -11.83 17.41
CA LYS A 64 0.39 -13.01 18.20
C LYS A 64 0.59 -14.32 17.42
N LEU A 65 0.30 -14.32 16.12
CA LEU A 65 0.57 -15.46 15.26
C LEU A 65 2.07 -15.76 15.14
N LEU A 66 2.93 -14.73 15.05
CA LEU A 66 4.38 -14.91 15.04
C LEU A 66 4.91 -15.48 16.36
N GLU A 67 4.31 -15.14 17.50
CA GLU A 67 4.67 -15.75 18.80
C GLU A 67 4.29 -17.23 18.90
N LEU A 68 3.10 -17.59 18.39
CA LEU A 68 2.54 -18.94 18.53
C LEU A 68 3.01 -19.90 17.44
N ASP A 69 3.20 -19.38 16.23
CA ASP A 69 3.50 -20.13 15.03
C ASP A 69 4.40 -19.31 14.09
N PRO A 70 5.68 -19.13 14.45
CA PRO A 70 6.59 -18.24 13.74
C PRO A 70 6.89 -18.71 12.31
N ASN A 71 6.88 -20.02 12.06
CA ASN A 71 7.24 -20.59 10.77
C ASN A 71 6.18 -20.30 9.71
N ASP A 72 4.93 -20.71 9.96
CA ASP A 72 3.86 -20.55 8.98
C ASP A 72 3.44 -19.08 8.84
N SER A 73 3.56 -18.29 9.92
CA SER A 73 3.40 -16.83 9.87
C SER A 73 4.41 -16.16 8.95
N MET A 74 5.69 -16.51 9.06
CA MET A 74 6.74 -15.95 8.20
C MET A 74 6.54 -16.37 6.73
N LEU A 75 6.15 -17.62 6.49
CA LEU A 75 5.80 -18.10 5.15
C LEU A 75 4.59 -17.37 4.56
N ALA A 76 3.55 -17.11 5.37
CA ALA A 76 2.36 -16.37 4.96
C ALA A 76 2.69 -14.92 4.60
N ILE A 77 3.48 -14.23 5.42
CA ILE A 77 3.97 -12.87 5.13
C ILE A 77 4.71 -12.85 3.80
N ALA A 78 5.65 -13.78 3.59
CA ALA A 78 6.40 -13.87 2.34
C ALA A 78 5.52 -14.21 1.14
N LYS A 79 4.51 -15.07 1.31
CA LYS A 79 3.54 -15.40 0.25
C LYS A 79 2.75 -14.17 -0.19
N MET A 80 2.26 -13.36 0.76
CA MET A 80 1.57 -12.11 0.44
C MET A 80 2.50 -11.13 -0.28
N MET A 81 3.75 -11.01 0.16
CA MET A 81 4.73 -10.13 -0.51
C MET A 81 5.11 -10.61 -1.92
N LYS A 82 5.22 -11.92 -2.15
CA LYS A 82 5.47 -12.50 -3.49
C LYS A 82 4.33 -12.24 -4.46
N LYS A 83 3.08 -12.34 -4.00
CA LYS A 83 1.89 -12.03 -4.80
C LYS A 83 1.74 -10.52 -5.08
N ARG A 84 2.47 -9.68 -4.35
CA ARG A 84 2.24 -8.24 -4.18
C ARG A 84 0.90 -8.01 -3.48
N ILE A 85 0.84 -6.99 -2.63
CA ILE A 85 -0.44 -6.62 -2.00
C ILE A 85 -1.30 -5.92 -3.06
N THR A 86 -2.21 -6.69 -3.66
CA THR A 86 -3.16 -6.19 -4.66
C THR A 86 -4.15 -5.23 -4.00
N MET A 87 -4.40 -4.08 -4.62
CA MET A 87 -5.41 -3.15 -4.12
C MET A 87 -6.83 -3.75 -4.27
N PRO A 88 -7.73 -3.58 -3.29
CA PRO A 88 -9.08 -4.15 -3.36
C PRO A 88 -9.82 -3.75 -4.64
N ALA A 89 -9.70 -2.48 -5.04
CA ALA A 89 -10.35 -1.89 -6.20
C ALA A 89 -9.56 -2.02 -7.52
N HIS A 90 -8.61 -2.95 -7.63
CA HIS A 90 -7.80 -3.11 -8.85
C HIS A 90 -8.62 -3.46 -10.12
N LEU A 91 -9.85 -3.96 -9.96
CA LEU A 91 -10.79 -4.26 -11.06
C LEU A 91 -11.82 -3.14 -11.29
N MET A 92 -11.52 -1.92 -10.83
CA MET A 92 -12.40 -0.77 -10.99
C MET A 92 -12.66 -0.48 -12.47
N TYR A 93 -13.95 -0.34 -12.82
CA TYR A 93 -14.43 -0.10 -14.18
C TYR A 93 -15.65 0.82 -14.14
N ASP A 94 -15.70 1.82 -15.01
CA ASP A 94 -16.79 2.81 -15.08
C ASP A 94 -17.71 2.64 -16.30
N GLY A 95 -17.51 1.58 -17.10
CA GLY A 95 -18.27 1.34 -18.32
C GLY A 95 -17.59 1.82 -19.60
N CYS A 96 -16.47 2.56 -19.52
CA CYS A 96 -15.75 3.02 -20.71
C CYS A 96 -14.22 2.90 -20.63
N ASP A 97 -13.62 2.98 -19.45
CA ASP A 97 -12.17 2.92 -19.27
C ASP A 97 -11.74 1.57 -18.68
N THR A 98 -11.14 0.71 -19.51
CA THR A 98 -10.66 -0.62 -19.09
C THR A 98 -9.44 -0.55 -18.16
N ASP A 99 -8.74 0.57 -18.13
CA ASP A 99 -7.52 0.79 -17.33
C ASP A 99 -7.75 1.80 -16.19
N LEU A 100 -9.01 2.00 -15.79
CA LEU A 100 -9.43 3.03 -14.85
C LEU A 100 -8.67 3.01 -13.52
N PHE A 101 -8.38 1.82 -12.98
CA PHE A 101 -7.56 1.69 -11.77
C PHE A 101 -6.14 2.23 -11.97
N GLU A 102 -5.47 1.89 -13.08
CA GLU A 102 -4.14 2.39 -13.40
C GLU A 102 -4.13 3.90 -13.66
N HIS A 103 -5.23 4.42 -14.20
CA HIS A 103 -5.42 5.84 -14.43
C HIS A 103 -5.57 6.59 -13.10
N PHE A 104 -6.44 6.10 -12.22
CA PHE A 104 -6.63 6.60 -10.87
C PHE A 104 -5.34 6.53 -10.04
N ALA A 105 -4.66 5.38 -10.04
CA ALA A 105 -3.43 5.16 -9.28
C ALA A 105 -2.31 6.11 -9.72
N ALA A 106 -2.19 6.39 -11.02
CA ALA A 106 -1.23 7.37 -11.54
C ALA A 106 -1.51 8.80 -11.02
N VAL A 107 -2.79 9.20 -10.93
CA VAL A 107 -3.17 10.50 -10.36
C VAL A 107 -2.89 10.54 -8.86
N ALA A 108 -3.24 9.49 -8.11
CA ALA A 108 -2.96 9.39 -6.68
C ALA A 108 -1.46 9.45 -6.36
N GLN A 109 -0.64 8.74 -7.15
CA GLN A 109 0.83 8.77 -7.08
C GLN A 109 1.36 10.18 -7.33
N ARG A 110 0.86 10.87 -8.36
CA ARG A 110 1.32 12.23 -8.71
C ARG A 110 0.97 13.26 -7.64
N LEU A 111 -0.24 13.18 -7.07
CA LEU A 111 -0.70 14.08 -6.02
C LEU A 111 -0.07 13.77 -4.65
N GLY A 112 0.65 12.65 -4.52
CA GLY A 112 1.20 12.20 -3.25
C GLY A 112 0.13 11.72 -2.27
N ALA A 113 -1.06 11.34 -2.77
CA ALA A 113 -2.10 10.74 -1.92
C ALA A 113 -1.67 9.34 -1.46
N TYR A 114 -1.24 8.50 -2.39
CA TYR A 114 -0.63 7.21 -2.10
C TYR A 114 0.37 6.86 -3.20
N THR A 115 1.59 6.54 -2.80
CA THR A 115 2.71 6.33 -3.71
C THR A 115 3.37 4.96 -3.51
N SER A 116 4.18 4.57 -4.48
CA SER A 116 5.03 3.39 -4.35
C SER A 116 6.12 3.53 -3.26
N HIS A 117 6.43 4.76 -2.83
CA HIS A 117 7.27 4.99 -1.65
C HIS A 117 6.51 4.63 -0.38
N ASP A 118 5.24 5.04 -0.29
CA ASP A 118 4.36 4.68 0.84
C ASP A 118 4.21 3.16 0.96
N TYR A 119 4.07 2.44 -0.16
CA TYR A 119 4.07 0.98 -0.15
C TYR A 119 5.33 0.39 0.51
N ALA A 120 6.51 0.91 0.13
CA ALA A 120 7.78 0.43 0.70
C ALA A 120 7.93 0.80 2.18
N ASP A 121 7.43 1.97 2.58
CA ASP A 121 7.47 2.44 3.97
C ASP A 121 6.48 1.67 4.86
N ILE A 122 5.31 1.28 4.33
CA ILE A 122 4.38 0.38 5.00
C ILE A 122 5.04 -0.98 5.23
N LEU A 123 5.69 -1.53 4.21
CA LEU A 123 6.39 -2.81 4.35
C LEU A 123 7.51 -2.74 5.39
N GLN A 124 8.34 -1.68 5.37
CA GLN A 124 9.38 -1.49 6.38
C GLN A 124 8.78 -1.36 7.78
N PHE A 125 7.72 -0.57 7.93
CA PHE A 125 7.03 -0.44 9.21
C PHE A 125 6.54 -1.78 9.75
N LEU A 126 5.94 -2.63 8.91
CA LEU A 126 5.44 -3.94 9.35
C LEU A 126 6.59 -4.89 9.69
N ILE A 127 7.70 -4.86 8.93
CA ILE A 127 8.93 -5.60 9.26
C ILE A 127 9.45 -5.23 10.64
N ASP A 128 9.55 -3.92 10.92
CA ASP A 128 10.05 -3.41 12.20
C ASP A 128 9.08 -3.72 13.33
N ARG A 129 7.78 -3.52 13.10
CA ARG A 129 6.71 -3.70 14.08
C ARG A 129 6.58 -5.16 14.52
N TRP A 130 6.70 -6.09 13.58
CA TRP A 130 6.71 -7.52 13.85
C TRP A 130 8.09 -8.06 14.24
N ALA A 131 9.10 -7.18 14.33
CA ALA A 131 10.49 -7.52 14.63
C ALA A 131 11.02 -8.67 13.76
N LEU A 132 10.64 -8.71 12.47
CA LEU A 132 10.89 -9.87 11.62
C LEU A 132 12.37 -10.20 11.50
N GLU A 133 13.27 -9.21 11.47
CA GLU A 133 14.73 -9.45 11.40
C GLU A 133 15.30 -10.18 12.63
N LYS A 134 14.61 -10.09 13.78
CA LYS A 134 15.03 -10.68 15.06
C LYS A 134 14.38 -12.04 15.32
N LEU A 135 13.59 -12.56 14.38
CA LEU A 135 12.95 -13.86 14.52
C LEU A 135 14.01 -14.97 14.40
N GLU A 136 14.14 -15.77 15.46
CA GLU A 136 15.10 -16.86 15.60
C GLU A 136 14.38 -18.20 15.85
N GLY A 137 15.10 -19.32 15.78
CA GLY A 137 14.53 -20.65 16.03
C GLY A 137 13.53 -21.13 14.96
N ILE A 138 13.53 -20.49 13.78
CA ILE A 138 12.68 -20.84 12.64
C ILE A 138 13.38 -21.82 11.69
N LYS A 139 12.57 -22.58 10.94
CA LYS A 139 13.00 -23.53 9.92
C LYS A 139 13.64 -22.82 8.73
N ASP A 140 14.42 -23.55 7.94
CA ASP A 140 15.18 -23.00 6.81
C ASP A 140 14.31 -22.31 5.74
N ASP A 141 13.11 -22.83 5.49
CA ASP A 141 12.16 -22.23 4.55
C ASP A 141 11.59 -20.90 5.06
N ALA A 142 11.24 -20.84 6.34
CA ALA A 142 10.86 -19.61 7.03
C ALA A 142 12.03 -18.61 7.08
N LYS A 143 13.27 -19.08 7.28
CA LYS A 143 14.47 -18.23 7.22
C LYS A 143 14.67 -17.60 5.84
N ARG A 144 14.54 -18.38 4.76
CA ARG A 144 14.56 -17.84 3.39
C ARG A 144 13.43 -16.84 3.13
N ALA A 145 12.25 -17.08 3.70
CA ALA A 145 11.12 -16.17 3.63
C ALA A 145 11.40 -14.85 4.37
N GLN A 146 11.99 -14.91 5.56
CA GLN A 146 12.44 -13.76 6.35
C GLN A 146 13.45 -12.91 5.57
N ASP A 147 14.51 -13.52 5.03
CA ASP A 147 15.55 -12.82 4.25
C ASP A 147 14.96 -12.15 3.00
N PHE A 148 14.02 -12.83 2.32
CA PHE A 148 13.30 -12.26 1.19
C PHE A 148 12.53 -11.01 1.60
N VAL A 149 11.68 -11.11 2.64
CA VAL A 149 10.81 -10.02 3.10
C VAL A 149 11.62 -8.82 3.60
N CYS A 150 12.60 -9.05 4.47
CA CYS A 150 13.43 -7.97 5.04
C CYS A 150 14.27 -7.27 3.96
N GLY A 151 14.65 -7.99 2.90
CA GLY A 151 15.36 -7.42 1.75
C GLY A 151 14.49 -6.69 0.73
N LEU A 152 13.16 -6.68 0.84
CA LEU A 152 12.26 -6.08 -0.16
C LEU A 152 12.19 -4.55 -0.12
N PRO A 153 12.00 -3.87 1.03
CA PRO A 153 11.85 -2.42 1.07
C PRO A 153 12.95 -1.64 0.30
N PRO A 154 14.25 -1.91 0.48
CA PRO A 154 15.29 -1.19 -0.26
C PRO A 154 15.26 -1.52 -1.77
N LYS A 155 14.85 -2.73 -2.17
CA LYS A 155 14.70 -3.10 -3.59
C LYS A 155 13.57 -2.31 -4.24
N ILE A 156 12.41 -2.22 -3.58
CA ILE A 156 11.24 -1.46 -4.06
C ILE A 156 11.61 0.02 -4.22
N LYS A 157 12.22 0.64 -3.20
CA LYS A 157 12.66 2.05 -3.27
C LYS A 157 13.62 2.32 -4.43
N ARG A 158 14.59 1.43 -4.69
CA ARG A 158 15.53 1.55 -5.82
C ARG A 158 14.83 1.43 -7.18
N LEU A 159 13.90 0.50 -7.31
CA LEU A 159 13.12 0.34 -8.55
C LEU A 159 12.22 1.56 -8.80
N GLN A 160 11.59 2.08 -7.74
CA GLN A 160 10.73 3.26 -7.85
C GLN A 160 11.52 4.50 -8.26
N LYS A 161 12.68 4.75 -7.65
CA LYS A 161 13.53 5.89 -8.04
C LYS A 161 13.84 5.88 -9.55
N ARG A 162 14.16 4.70 -10.10
CA ARG A 162 14.40 4.53 -11.54
C ARG A 162 13.14 4.75 -12.37
N ALA A 163 11.98 4.32 -11.89
CA ALA A 163 10.70 4.54 -12.55
C ALA A 163 10.33 6.02 -12.58
N ASP A 164 10.51 6.74 -11.47
CA ASP A 164 10.27 8.19 -11.39
C ASP A 164 11.20 8.99 -12.31
N GLU A 165 12.48 8.63 -12.36
CA GLU A 165 13.46 9.23 -13.29
C GLU A 165 13.05 9.04 -14.77
N ARG A 166 12.42 7.92 -15.11
CA ARG A 166 11.87 7.67 -16.45
C ARG A 166 10.57 8.44 -16.69
N ALA A 167 9.68 8.47 -15.69
CA ALA A 167 8.40 9.17 -15.77
C ALA A 167 8.57 10.68 -15.94
N LYS A 168 9.60 11.29 -15.34
CA LYS A 168 9.97 12.69 -15.56
C LYS A 168 10.37 13.01 -17.01
N LYS A 169 10.76 12.00 -17.80
CA LYS A 169 11.16 12.16 -19.21
C LYS A 169 10.00 11.90 -20.18
N LEU A 170 8.87 11.36 -19.72
CA LEU A 170 7.67 11.19 -20.54
C LEU A 170 6.77 12.42 -20.40
N GLU A 171 6.18 12.86 -21.51
CA GLU A 171 5.20 13.95 -21.52
C GLU A 171 3.98 13.65 -20.63
N LEU A 172 3.40 14.73 -20.11
CA LEU A 172 2.16 14.71 -19.33
C LEU A 172 0.99 14.21 -20.19
N ARG A 173 0.75 12.90 -20.19
CA ARG A 173 -0.48 12.36 -20.79
C ARG A 173 -1.68 12.77 -19.94
N GLN A 174 -2.62 13.45 -20.56
CA GLN A 174 -3.93 13.75 -19.99
C GLN A 174 -4.85 12.55 -20.16
N VAL A 175 -5.66 12.29 -19.14
CA VAL A 175 -6.69 11.25 -19.17
C VAL A 175 -8.01 11.85 -18.71
N LYS A 176 -9.09 11.44 -19.37
CA LYS A 176 -10.46 11.83 -19.05
C LYS A 176 -11.01 10.88 -17.99
N PHE A 177 -11.70 11.42 -17.00
CA PHE A 177 -12.39 10.64 -15.99
C PHE A 177 -13.89 10.91 -16.06
N SER A 178 -14.70 9.85 -16.19
CA SER A 178 -16.16 9.94 -16.20
C SER A 178 -16.72 10.58 -14.91
N TRP A 179 -16.05 10.32 -13.77
CA TRP A 179 -16.40 10.84 -12.44
C TRP A 179 -16.42 12.37 -12.33
N ILE A 180 -15.73 13.05 -13.24
CA ILE A 180 -15.65 14.52 -13.30
C ILE A 180 -16.14 15.04 -14.65
N PHE A 181 -17.16 14.39 -15.22
CA PHE A 181 -17.80 14.79 -16.47
C PHE A 181 -16.84 14.77 -17.68
N ASN A 182 -15.99 13.74 -17.76
CA ASN A 182 -14.98 13.56 -18.80
C ASN A 182 -13.95 14.71 -18.90
N LYS A 183 -13.76 15.47 -17.82
CA LYS A 183 -12.66 16.44 -17.73
C LYS A 183 -11.31 15.74 -17.69
N GLU A 184 -10.31 16.41 -18.23
CA GLU A 184 -8.94 15.91 -18.35
C GLU A 184 -8.10 16.21 -17.10
N VAL A 185 -7.36 15.20 -16.65
CA VAL A 185 -6.40 15.31 -15.54
C VAL A 185 -5.07 14.72 -16.01
N SER A 186 -3.97 15.37 -15.67
CA SER A 186 -2.62 14.88 -16.02
C SER A 186 -2.21 13.66 -15.18
N ARG A 187 -1.54 12.69 -15.82
CA ARG A 187 -1.02 11.45 -15.20
C ARG A 187 0.48 11.46 -14.87
N GLY A 188 1.23 12.53 -15.16
CA GLY A 188 2.71 12.59 -14.97
C GLY A 188 3.24 13.78 -14.17
N GLY A 189 4.49 13.68 -13.70
CA GLY A 189 5.40 14.74 -13.20
C GLY A 189 4.84 15.86 -12.30
N SER A 190 5.31 15.93 -11.05
CA SER A 190 5.12 17.12 -10.20
C SER A 190 5.65 18.36 -10.93
N LYS A 191 4.80 19.37 -11.14
CA LYS A 191 5.29 20.73 -11.34
C LYS A 191 5.88 21.16 -10.00
N ILE A 192 7.20 21.12 -9.89
CA ILE A 192 7.93 22.01 -8.98
C ILE A 192 8.18 23.28 -9.78
#